data_AF-A0A527VPR0-F1
#
_entry.id   AF-A0A527VPR0-F1
#
_cell.length_a   1.000
_cell.length_b   1.000
_cell.length_c   1.000
_cell.angle_alpha   90.00
_cell.angle_beta   90.00
_cell.angle_gamma   90.00
#
_symmetry.space_group_name_H-M   'P 1'
#
loop_
_entity.id
_entity.type
_entity.pdbx_description
1 polymer ?
#
loop_
_entity_poly.entity_id
_entity_poly.type
_entity_poly.pdbx_seq_one_letter_code
_entity_poly.pdbx_strand_id
1 'polypeptide(L)'
;DSDRLLPMLLRHIALYGQAPRQAAADGGFATRANLATAKAWGVCDMAFHKKAGLSIEDMVRSKWVYRKLRNFRAGIEAGISCLKRAYGLARCTWRGLDHFKTYVWSSVVAY
;
A
#
# COMPACT_ATOMS: atom_id res chain seq x y z
N ASP A 1 -3.19 -12.55 -1.97
CA ASP A 1 -3.04 -11.13 -1.56
C ASP A 1 -4.35 -10.46 -1.16
N SER A 2 -5.46 -10.68 -1.88
CA SER A 2 -6.80 -10.14 -1.57
C SER A 2 -7.13 -10.06 -0.08
N ASP A 3 -6.86 -11.11 0.68
CA ASP A 3 -7.33 -11.27 2.05
C ASP A 3 -6.55 -10.42 3.06
N ARG A 4 -5.46 -9.77 2.63
CA ARG A 4 -4.61 -8.92 3.50
C ARG A 4 -5.07 -7.47 3.55
N LEU A 5 -5.91 -7.02 2.61
CA LEU A 5 -6.38 -5.62 2.58
C LEU A 5 -7.17 -5.26 3.84
N LEU A 6 -8.16 -6.07 4.17
CA LEU A 6 -9.06 -5.80 5.29
C LEU A 6 -8.32 -5.83 6.65
N PRO A 7 -7.45 -6.81 6.95
CA PRO A 7 -6.59 -6.74 8.12
C PRO A 7 -5.73 -5.47 8.22
N MET A 8 -5.21 -4.96 7.09
CA MET A 8 -4.45 -3.70 7.09
C MET A 8 -5.31 -2.48 7.43
N LEU A 9 -6.54 -2.41 6.89
CA LEU A 9 -7.49 -1.34 7.22
C LEU A 9 -7.94 -1.42 8.68
N LEU A 10 -8.24 -2.62 9.19
CA LEU A 10 -8.56 -2.82 10.61
C LEU A 10 -7.43 -2.38 11.52
N ARG A 11 -6.18 -2.72 11.17
CA ARG A 11 -5.02 -2.25 11.93
C ARG A 11 -4.91 -0.73 11.93
N HIS A 12 -5.16 -0.06 10.80
CA HIS A 12 -5.19 1.40 10.75
C HIS A 12 -6.29 1.96 11.68
N ILE A 13 -7.51 1.43 11.61
CA ILE A 13 -8.62 1.85 12.47
C ILE A 13 -8.27 1.64 13.94
N ALA A 14 -7.68 0.50 14.31
CA ALA A 14 -7.27 0.23 15.69
C ALA A 14 -6.21 1.22 16.20
N LEU A 15 -5.31 1.69 15.33
CA LEU A 15 -4.24 2.62 15.71
C LEU A 15 -4.71 4.09 15.74
N TYR A 16 -5.61 4.48 14.83
CA TYR A 16 -5.98 5.88 14.61
C TYR A 16 -7.44 6.21 14.98
N GLY A 17 -8.21 5.21 15.42
CA GLY A 17 -9.62 5.34 15.83
C GLY A 17 -10.62 5.51 14.68
N GLN A 18 -10.16 5.57 13.43
CA GLN A 18 -11.01 5.79 12.25
C GLN A 18 -10.40 5.17 10.99
N ALA A 19 -11.24 4.93 9.99
CA ALA A 19 -10.76 4.48 8.68
C ALA A 19 -10.02 5.60 7.95
N PRO A 20 -9.04 5.28 7.09
CA PRO A 20 -8.38 6.30 6.28
C PRO A 20 -9.39 6.86 5.29
N ARG A 21 -9.43 8.19 5.15
CA ARG A 21 -10.30 8.86 4.17
C ARG A 21 -10.08 8.35 2.75
N GLN A 22 -8.81 8.14 2.38
CA GLN A 22 -8.41 7.66 1.07
C GLN A 22 -7.36 6.58 1.22
N ALA A 23 -7.44 5.53 0.42
CA ALA A 23 -6.49 4.43 0.40
C ALA A 23 -6.22 3.97 -1.04
N ALA A 24 -5.00 3.51 -1.27
CA ALA A 24 -4.57 2.96 -2.56
C ALA A 24 -3.89 1.62 -2.34
N ALA A 25 -4.23 0.63 -3.15
CA ALA A 25 -3.65 -0.72 -3.10
C ALA A 25 -3.31 -1.24 -4.50
N ASP A 26 -2.44 -2.24 -4.55
CA ASP A 26 -2.13 -2.92 -5.80
C ASP A 26 -3.31 -3.77 -6.31
N GLY A 27 -3.26 -4.15 -7.58
CA GLY A 27 -4.28 -4.96 -8.23
C GLY A 27 -4.51 -6.33 -7.59
N GLY A 28 -3.52 -6.91 -6.91
CA GLY A 28 -3.67 -8.18 -6.19
C GLY A 28 -4.68 -8.13 -5.03
N PHE A 29 -5.05 -6.93 -4.59
CA PHE A 29 -6.03 -6.71 -3.52
C PHE A 29 -7.45 -6.41 -4.04
N ALA A 30 -7.61 -6.25 -5.36
CA ALA A 30 -8.85 -5.79 -5.96
C ALA A 30 -9.91 -6.90 -6.01
N THR A 31 -10.95 -6.78 -5.19
CA THR A 31 -12.18 -7.58 -5.28
C THR A 31 -13.39 -6.71 -4.97
N ARG A 32 -14.58 -7.10 -5.46
CA ARG A 32 -15.84 -6.41 -5.12
C ARG A 32 -16.12 -6.43 -3.62
N ALA A 33 -15.87 -7.57 -2.96
CA ALA A 33 -16.03 -7.71 -1.52
C ALA A 33 -15.10 -6.75 -0.76
N ASN A 34 -13.83 -6.70 -1.13
CA ASN A 34 -12.86 -5.80 -0.51
C ASN A 34 -13.25 -4.32 -0.65
N LEU A 35 -13.70 -3.92 -1.85
CA LEU A 35 -14.17 -2.55 -2.07
C LEU A 35 -15.39 -2.24 -1.20
N ALA A 36 -16.39 -3.12 -1.19
CA ALA A 36 -17.61 -2.93 -0.42
C ALA A 36 -17.33 -2.83 1.08
N THR A 37 -16.51 -3.73 1.63
CA THR A 37 -16.16 -3.70 3.05
C THR A 37 -15.33 -2.47 3.41
N ALA A 38 -14.35 -2.08 2.59
CA ALA A 38 -13.57 -0.86 2.83
C ALA A 38 -14.47 0.40 2.87
N LYS A 39 -15.42 0.51 1.94
CA LYS A 39 -16.41 1.60 1.90
C LYS A 39 -17.33 1.58 3.12
N ALA A 40 -17.81 0.39 3.52
CA ALA A 40 -18.64 0.23 4.72
C ALA A 40 -17.91 0.63 6.01
N TRP A 41 -16.59 0.46 6.07
CA TRP A 41 -15.77 0.92 7.18
C TRP A 41 -15.45 2.42 7.16
N GLY A 42 -15.87 3.14 6.11
CA GLY A 42 -15.71 4.59 6.01
C GLY A 42 -14.58 5.08 5.12
N VAL A 43 -13.91 4.20 4.35
CA VAL A 43 -12.93 4.63 3.34
C VAL A 43 -13.66 5.32 2.18
N CYS A 44 -13.52 6.63 2.04
CA CYS A 44 -14.25 7.41 1.02
C CYS A 44 -13.75 7.10 -0.39
N ASP A 45 -12.43 7.05 -0.60
CA ASP A 45 -11.81 6.79 -1.90
C ASP A 45 -10.85 5.60 -1.79
N MET A 46 -11.24 4.45 -2.36
CA MET A 46 -10.44 3.21 -2.34
C MET A 46 -10.01 2.86 -3.76
N ALA A 47 -8.76 3.17 -4.12
CA ALA A 47 -8.24 2.95 -5.46
C ALA A 47 -7.41 1.66 -5.56
N PHE A 48 -7.76 0.80 -6.52
CA PHE A 48 -6.93 -0.34 -6.91
C PHE A 48 -6.21 -0.08 -8.23
N HIS A 49 -4.93 -0.45 -8.33
CA HIS A 49 -4.15 -0.25 -9.56
C HIS A 49 -4.70 -1.04 -10.77
N LYS A 50 -5.11 -2.29 -10.55
CA LYS A 50 -5.89 -3.07 -11.53
C LYS A 50 -7.36 -3.04 -11.13
N LYS A 51 -8.23 -2.86 -12.11
CA LYS A 51 -9.67 -2.69 -11.89
C LYS A 51 -10.40 -3.99 -11.51
N ALA A 52 -9.95 -5.16 -11.97
CA ALA A 52 -10.58 -6.45 -11.67
C ALA A 52 -12.13 -6.46 -11.83
N GLY A 53 -12.64 -5.79 -12.87
CA GLY A 53 -14.09 -5.66 -13.12
C GLY A 53 -14.82 -4.61 -12.29
N LEU A 54 -14.10 -3.74 -11.57
CA LEU A 54 -14.62 -2.57 -10.86
C LEU A 54 -14.58 -1.32 -11.76
N SER A 55 -15.60 -0.48 -11.66
CA SER A 55 -15.57 0.85 -12.29
C SER A 55 -14.70 1.81 -11.46
N ILE A 56 -14.24 2.91 -12.06
CA ILE A 56 -13.48 3.92 -11.32
C ILE A 56 -14.41 4.65 -10.36
N GLU A 57 -15.66 4.81 -10.78
CA GLU A 57 -16.74 5.48 -10.10
C GLU A 57 -17.13 4.76 -8.81
N ASP A 58 -17.07 3.42 -8.77
CA ASP A 58 -17.25 2.64 -7.54
C ASP A 58 -16.08 2.84 -6.56
N MET A 59 -14.87 2.96 -7.10
CA MET A 59 -13.64 3.06 -6.31
C MET A 59 -13.47 4.44 -5.67
N VAL A 60 -13.63 5.50 -6.45
CA VAL A 60 -13.29 6.87 -6.03
C VAL A 60 -14.24 7.90 -6.64
N ARG A 61 -14.29 9.08 -6.03
CA ARG A 61 -15.22 10.14 -6.43
C ARG A 61 -14.96 10.80 -7.79
N SER A 62 -13.76 10.68 -8.35
CA SER A 62 -13.45 11.23 -9.67
C SER A 62 -12.22 10.59 -10.31
N LYS A 63 -12.14 10.65 -11.65
CA LYS A 63 -10.96 10.22 -12.41
C LYS A 63 -9.67 10.96 -12.00
N TRP A 64 -9.79 12.22 -11.56
CA TRP A 64 -8.64 12.98 -11.04
C TRP A 64 -8.14 12.39 -9.72
N VAL A 65 -9.04 12.08 -8.78
CA VAL A 65 -8.68 11.43 -7.51
C VAL A 65 -8.08 10.04 -7.76
N TYR A 66 -8.66 9.28 -8.69
CA TYR A 66 -8.12 7.98 -9.10
C TYR A 66 -6.65 8.11 -9.54
N ARG A 67 -6.36 9.09 -10.41
CA ARG A 67 -5.01 9.34 -10.92
C ARG A 67 -4.06 9.76 -9.80
N LYS A 68 -4.50 10.61 -8.87
CA LYS A 68 -3.70 11.01 -7.70
C LYS A 68 -3.32 9.80 -6.83
N LEU A 69 -4.29 8.96 -6.48
CA LEU A 69 -4.06 7.76 -5.65
C LEU A 69 -3.20 6.72 -6.37
N ARG A 70 -3.40 6.55 -7.69
CA ARG A 70 -2.55 5.70 -8.53
C ARG A 70 -1.10 6.17 -8.53
N ASN A 71 -0.87 7.48 -8.67
CA ASN A 71 0.46 8.07 -8.68
C ASN A 71 1.11 8.02 -7.29
N PHE A 72 0.34 8.22 -6.21
CA PHE A 72 0.82 8.06 -4.84
C PHE A 72 1.36 6.63 -4.61
N ARG A 73 0.59 5.61 -4.97
CA ARG A 73 1.03 4.20 -4.92
C ARG A 73 2.30 3.97 -5.76
N ALA A 74 2.34 4.51 -6.98
CA ALA A 74 3.52 4.40 -7.84
C ALA A 74 4.77 5.07 -7.22
N GLY A 75 4.60 6.18 -6.48
CA GLY A 75 5.68 6.83 -5.73
C GLY A 75 6.24 5.94 -4.62
N ILE A 76 5.39 5.20 -3.90
CA ILE A 76 5.84 4.22 -2.89
C ILE A 76 6.66 3.11 -3.56
N GLU A 77 6.22 2.57 -4.70
CA GLU A 77 6.99 1.56 -5.44
C GLU A 77 8.33 2.10 -5.93
N ALA A 78 8.37 3.37 -6.36
CA ALA A 78 9.61 4.04 -6.76
C ALA A 78 10.58 4.17 -5.56
N GLY A 79 10.08 4.53 -4.38
CA GLY A 79 10.87 4.55 -3.15
C GLY A 79 11.44 3.18 -2.77
N ILE A 80 10.62 2.13 -2.79
CA ILE A 80 11.06 0.75 -2.55
C ILE A 80 12.11 0.31 -3.58
N SER A 81 11.91 0.65 -4.85
CA SER A 81 12.88 0.40 -5.91
C SER A 81 14.21 1.09 -5.66
N CYS A 82 14.17 2.36 -5.24
CA CYS A 82 15.35 3.15 -4.90
C CYS A 82 16.11 2.51 -3.72
N LEU A 83 15.42 2.23 -2.62
CA LEU A 83 15.96 1.52 -1.45
C LEU A 83 16.66 0.22 -1.85
N LYS A 84 16.04 -0.60 -2.71
CA LYS A 84 16.61 -1.87 -3.15
C LYS A 84 17.86 -1.70 -4.01
N ARG A 85 17.82 -0.78 -4.98
CA ARG A 85 18.86 -0.65 -6.02
C ARG A 85 20.03 0.23 -5.60
N ALA A 86 19.75 1.36 -4.95
CA ALA A 86 20.77 2.35 -4.58
C ALA A 86 21.29 2.17 -3.15
N TYR A 87 20.48 1.64 -2.23
CA TYR A 87 20.82 1.55 -0.81
C TYR A 87 21.03 0.12 -0.29
N GLY A 88 21.17 -0.86 -1.18
CA GLY A 88 21.54 -2.23 -0.84
C GLY A 88 20.40 -3.12 -0.32
N LEU A 89 19.17 -2.62 -0.20
CA LEU A 89 18.05 -3.39 0.38
C LEU A 89 17.56 -4.55 -0.51
N ALA A 90 18.18 -4.79 -1.67
CA ALA A 90 17.87 -5.92 -2.54
C ALA A 90 18.32 -7.28 -1.94
N ARG A 91 19.49 -7.34 -1.29
CA ARG A 91 20.02 -8.57 -0.68
C ARG A 91 21.03 -8.23 0.42
N CYS A 92 20.72 -8.66 1.64
CA CYS A 92 21.68 -8.58 2.75
C CYS A 92 22.83 -9.57 2.56
N THR A 93 24.06 -9.09 2.68
CA THR A 93 25.29 -9.91 2.61
C THR A 93 25.88 -10.23 3.98
N TRP A 94 25.33 -9.63 5.05
CA TRP A 94 25.83 -9.80 6.41
C TRP A 94 25.21 -11.05 7.04
N ARG A 95 26.02 -11.82 7.77
CA ARG A 95 25.60 -13.10 8.38
C ARG A 95 25.16 -12.90 9.82
N GLY A 96 24.10 -13.58 10.23
CA GLY A 96 23.54 -13.50 11.58
C GLY A 96 22.40 -12.50 11.69
N LEU A 97 21.45 -12.77 12.59
CA LEU A 97 20.21 -12.00 12.70
C LEU A 97 20.46 -10.54 13.11
N ASP A 98 21.36 -10.30 14.05
CA ASP A 98 21.63 -8.94 14.53
C ASP A 98 22.31 -8.10 13.44
N HIS A 99 23.25 -8.69 12.70
CA HIS A 99 23.84 -8.03 11.55
C HIS A 99 22.83 -7.79 10.43
N PHE A 100 21.89 -8.71 10.19
CA PHE A 100 20.79 -8.49 9.24
C PHE A 100 19.92 -7.29 9.65
N LYS A 101 19.54 -7.19 10.93
CA LYS A 101 18.78 -6.03 11.45
C LYS A 101 19.55 -4.73 11.25
N THR A 102 20.84 -4.71 11.59
CA THR A 102 21.70 -3.54 11.39
C THR A 102 21.83 -3.18 9.92
N TYR A 103 22.00 -4.16 9.03
CA TYR A 103 22.06 -3.93 7.58
C TYR A 103 20.79 -3.25 7.06
N VAL A 104 19.62 -3.79 7.41
CA VAL A 104 18.33 -3.22 7.01
C VAL A 104 18.18 -1.80 7.56
N TRP A 105 18.56 -1.57 8.82
CA TRP A 105 18.49 -0.25 9.45
C TRP A 105 19.39 0.77 8.75
N SER A 106 20.64 0.40 8.47
CA SER A 106 21.59 1.25 7.73
C SER A 106 21.09 1.62 6.34
N SER A 107 20.50 0.66 5.60
CA SER A 107 19.89 0.93 4.29
C SER A 107 18.71 1.91 4.39
N VAL A 108 17.88 1.81 5.42
CA VAL A 108 16.71 2.67 5.61
C VAL A 108 17.09 4.07 6.06
N VAL A 109 18.10 4.22 6.94
CA VAL A 109 18.57 5.52 7.43
C VAL A 109 19.37 6.29 6.39
N ALA A 110 20.06 5.60 5.49
CA ALA A 110 20.83 6.23 4.40
C ALA A 110 19.94 6.75 3.25
N TYR A 111 18.74 6.17 3.07
CA TYR A 111 17.75 6.58 2.06
C TYR A 111 17.14 7.95 2.36
#